data_AF-A0A1Y6BFV3-F1
#
_entry.id   AF-A0A1Y6BFV3-F1
#
_cell.length_a   1.000
_cell.length_b   1.000
_cell.length_c   1.000
_cell.angle_alpha   90.00
_cell.angle_beta   90.00
_cell.angle_gamma   90.00
#
_symmetry.space_group_name_H-M   'P 1'
#
loop_
_entity.id
_entity.type
_entity.pdbx_description
1 polymer ?
#
loop_
_entity_poly.entity_id
_entity_poly.type
_entity_poly.pdbx_seq_one_letter_code
_entity_poly.pdbx_strand_id
1 'polypeptide(L)' 'MTKNQENLTKSRDTHQVEDKPKRRQFSPEYKKKILTELEQTQGKRGAVGEILRREGLYATQVATWK' A
#
# COMPACT_ATOMS: atom_id res chain seq x y z
N MET A 1 35.82 11.91 -8.52
CA MET A 1 35.20 11.94 -7.18
C MET A 1 33.69 11.96 -7.33
N THR A 2 33.01 10.91 -6.86
CA THR A 2 31.56 10.68 -6.87
C THR A 2 30.83 11.52 -5.83
N LYS A 3 29.55 11.88 -6.10
CA LYS A 3 28.43 12.28 -5.20
C LYS A 3 27.35 12.95 -6.08
N ASN A 4 26.04 12.70 -6.04
CA ASN A 4 25.20 11.95 -5.11
C ASN A 4 23.93 11.49 -5.83
N GLN A 5 23.55 10.24 -5.58
CA GLN A 5 22.31 9.61 -6.00
C GLN A 5 21.12 10.14 -5.20
N GLU A 6 19.97 10.18 -5.89
CA GLU A 6 18.64 9.75 -5.43
C GLU A 6 18.09 10.33 -4.12
N ASN A 7 17.00 11.09 -4.21
CA ASN A 7 15.71 10.61 -3.70
C ASN A 7 14.58 11.58 -4.08
N LEU A 8 13.72 11.10 -4.98
CA LEU A 8 12.46 11.68 -5.41
C LEU A 8 11.51 11.74 -4.20
N THR A 9 11.44 12.88 -3.53
CA THR A 9 10.55 13.12 -2.40
C THR A 9 9.10 13.10 -2.86
N LYS A 10 8.48 11.92 -2.75
CA LYS A 10 7.08 11.66 -3.03
C LYS A 10 6.19 12.50 -2.10
N SER A 11 5.30 13.24 -2.73
CA SER A 11 4.42 14.30 -2.24
C SER A 11 3.85 14.13 -0.83
N ARG A 12 3.92 15.21 -0.06
CA ARG A 12 3.26 15.42 1.24
C ARG A 12 1.74 15.35 1.04
N ASP A 13 1.13 14.29 1.55
CA ASP A 13 -0.33 14.14 1.58
C ASP A 13 -0.92 15.07 2.65
N THR A 14 -1.59 16.14 2.21
CA THR A 14 -2.30 17.08 3.08
C THR A 14 -3.64 16.47 3.49
N HIS A 15 -3.66 15.73 4.60
CA HIS A 15 -4.88 15.17 5.19
C HIS A 15 -5.78 16.30 5.75
N GLN A 16 -6.68 16.85 4.93
CA GLN A 16 -7.86 17.58 5.40
C GLN A 16 -8.92 16.56 5.85
N VAL A 17 -9.32 16.63 7.12
CA VAL A 17 -10.31 15.72 7.72
C VAL A 17 -11.72 16.30 7.50
N GLU A 18 -12.52 15.67 6.64
CA GLU A 18 -13.93 16.01 6.45
C GLU A 18 -14.79 15.47 7.61
N ASP A 19 -15.75 16.27 8.11
CA ASP A 19 -16.65 15.98 9.25
C ASP A 19 -17.63 14.79 9.06
N LYS A 20 -17.63 14.14 7.88
CA LYS A 20 -18.53 13.01 7.58
C LYS A 20 -17.77 11.69 7.59
N PRO A 21 -18.32 10.62 8.19
CA PRO A 21 -17.68 9.30 8.19
C PRO A 21 -17.66 8.73 6.77
N LYS A 22 -16.58 9.00 6.04
CA LYS A 22 -16.34 8.50 4.69
C LYS A 22 -15.81 7.07 4.83
N ARG A 23 -16.56 6.08 4.35
CA ARG A 23 -16.05 4.71 4.24
C ARG A 23 -14.78 4.75 3.40
N ARG A 24 -13.69 4.15 3.87
CA ARG A 24 -12.41 4.12 3.17
C ARG A 24 -12.60 3.44 1.81
N GLN A 25 -12.49 4.22 0.73
CA GLN A 25 -12.52 3.70 -0.64
C GLN A 25 -11.09 3.49 -1.12
N PHE A 26 -10.81 2.30 -1.64
CA PHE A 26 -9.51 1.99 -2.22
C PHE A 26 -9.55 2.25 -3.72
N SER A 27 -8.67 3.14 -4.20
CA SER A 27 -8.55 3.40 -5.63
C SER A 27 -8.09 2.14 -6.38
N PRO A 28 -8.44 1.98 -7.67
CA PRO A 28 -7.96 0.86 -8.48
C PRO A 28 -6.42 0.79 -8.55
N GLU A 29 -5.72 1.93 -8.57
CA GLU A 29 -4.25 1.92 -8.58
C GLU A 29 -3.68 1.41 -7.26
N TYR A 30 -4.30 1.79 -6.13
CA TYR A 30 -3.89 1.30 -4.81
C TYR A 30 -4.06 -0.22 -4.73
N LYS A 31 -5.22 -0.74 -5.13
CA LYS A 31 -5.47 -2.20 -5.13
C LYS A 31 -4.46 -2.95 -6.00
N LYS A 32 -4.18 -2.45 -7.21
CA LYS A 32 -3.18 -3.04 -8.12
C LYS A 32 -1.79 -3.06 -7.49
N LYS A 33 -1.36 -1.94 -6.91
CA LYS A 33 -0.05 -1.84 -6.23
C LYS A 33 0.09 -2.89 -5.13
N ILE A 34 -0.93 -3.06 -4.29
CA ILE A 34 -0.92 -4.06 -3.22
C ILE A 34 -0.89 -5.47 -3.79
N LEU A 35 -1.70 -5.79 -4.79
CA LEU A 35 -1.71 -7.12 -5.41
C LEU A 35 -0.33 -7.48 -6.00
N THR A 36 0.32 -6.53 -6.69
CA THR A 36 1.68 -6.73 -7.21
C THR A 36 2.70 -6.94 -6.07
N GLU A 37 2.65 -6.16 -4.99
CA GLU A 37 3.58 -6.32 -3.87
C GLU A 37 3.42 -7.68 -3.17
N LEU A 38 2.18 -8.16 -3.05
CA LEU A 38 1.88 -9.48 -2.50
C LEU A 38 2.34 -10.62 -3.42
N GLU A 39 2.23 -10.46 -4.74
CA GLU A 39 2.75 -11.41 -5.72
C GLU A 39 4.28 -11.47 -5.69
N GLN A 40 4.96 -10.32 -5.63
CA GLN A 40 6.43 -10.23 -5.55
C GLN A 40 7.01 -10.84 -4.27
N THR A 41 6.20 -10.88 -3.20
CA THR A 41 6.59 -11.47 -1.92
C THR A 41 6.09 -12.90 -1.72
N GLN A 42 5.38 -13.44 -2.70
CA GLN A 42 4.85 -14.79 -2.70
C GLN A 42 6.02 -15.79 -2.68
N GLY A 43 6.20 -16.48 -1.54
CA GLY A 43 7.32 -17.40 -1.31
C GLY A 43 8.22 -17.02 -0.13
N LYS A 44 8.16 -15.77 0.34
CA LYS A 44 8.82 -15.38 1.60
C LYS A 44 7.86 -15.62 2.77
N ARG A 45 8.27 -16.48 3.71
CA ARG A 45 7.47 -16.80 4.89
C ARG A 45 7.20 -15.51 5.70
N GLY A 46 5.93 -15.14 5.85
CA GLY A 46 5.51 -13.99 6.64
C GLY A 46 5.46 -12.64 5.91
N ALA A 47 6.05 -12.51 4.71
CA ALA A 47 6.11 -11.24 3.99
C ALA A 47 4.73 -10.72 3.56
N VAL A 48 3.84 -11.61 3.12
CA VAL A 48 2.44 -11.29 2.81
C VAL A 48 1.76 -10.65 4.03
N GLY A 49 1.93 -11.25 5.22
CA GLY A 49 1.32 -10.74 6.45
C GLY A 49 1.93 -9.41 6.93
N GLU A 50 3.21 -9.17 6.63
CA GLU A 50 3.89 -7.90 6.91
C GLU A 50 3.29 -6.74 6.09
N ILE A 51 3.09 -6.95 4.79
CA ILE A 51 2.47 -5.96 3.90
C ILE A 51 1.04 -5.67 4.37
N LEU A 52 0.25 -6.71 4.67
CA LEU A 52 -1.13 -6.54 5.15
C LEU A 52 -1.20 -5.72 6.44
N ARG A 53 -0.30 -5.96 7.41
CA ARG A 53 -0.25 -5.19 8.66
C ARG A 53 0.19 -3.74 8.44
N ARG A 54 1.19 -3.51 7.57
CA ARG A 54 1.67 -2.15 7.23
C ARG A 54 0.55 -1.28 6.62
N GLU A 55 -0.28 -1.88 5.78
CA GLU A 55 -1.35 -1.19 5.06
C GLU A 55 -2.69 -1.15 5.83
N GLY A 56 -2.78 -1.91 6.93
CA GLY A 56 -4.01 -2.08 7.71
C GLY A 56 -5.07 -2.86 6.94
N LEU A 57 -4.65 -3.83 6.13
CA LEU A 57 -5.52 -4.66 5.29
C LEU A 57 -5.69 -6.06 5.89
N TYR A 58 -6.87 -6.62 5.71
CA TYR A 58 -7.16 -8.02 6.03
C TYR A 58 -7.09 -8.89 4.78
N ALA A 59 -6.70 -10.14 4.95
CA ALA A 59 -6.63 -11.13 3.86
C ALA A 59 -7.96 -11.23 3.10
N THR A 60 -9.10 -11.14 3.79
CA THR A 60 -10.44 -11.14 3.19
C THR A 60 -10.66 -9.96 2.24
N GLN A 61 -10.16 -8.77 2.56
CA GLN A 61 -10.29 -7.60 1.69
C GLN A 61 -9.52 -7.80 0.39
N VAL A 62 -8.27 -8.28 0.51
CA VAL A 62 -7.42 -8.55 -0.65
C VAL A 62 -7.96 -9.70 -1.50
N ALA A 63 -8.49 -10.75 -0.86
CA ALA A 63 -9.15 -11.85 -1.56
C ALA A 63 -10.36 -11.38 -2.37
N THR A 64 -11.04 -10.31 -1.94
CA THR A 64 -12.17 -9.70 -2.66
C THR A 64 -11.73 -8.81 -3.84
N TRP A 65 -10.44 -8.48 -3.96
CA TRP A 65 -9.91 -7.65 -5.05
C TRP A 65 -9.39 -8.44 -6.24
N LYS A 66 -9.12 -9.74 -6.04
CA LYS A 66 -8.87 -10.69 -7.12
C LYS A 66 -10.18 -11.06 -7.78
#